data_AF-A0A354WJ48-F1
#
_entry.id   AF-A0A354WJ48-F1
#
_cell.length_a   1.000
_cell.length_b   1.000
_cell.length_c   1.000
_cell.angle_alpha   90.00
_cell.angle_beta   90.00
_cell.angle_gamma   90.00
#
_symmetry.space_group_name_H-M   'P 1'
#
loop_
_entity.id
_entity.type
_entity.pdbx_description
1 polymer ?
#
loop_
_entity_poly.entity_id
_entity_poly.type
_entity_poly.pdbx_seq_one_letter_code
_entity_poly.pdbx_strand_id
1 'polypeptide(L)'
;MSLNRRQFLLLTGLSAAGFIGLGTIQKILSIPEISDQKISLGDPAIASIPNDKPLFRFVAIGDTGTGDTGQYDVANAMVRYHQDHPFQVVTLLGDNIYTNGEIERVNAVFEKPYQSLIKQKVKFYACLGNHDIRTENGNRQVTYPLFNMTGRYYTFKYDPVQFFVLDANNNADWEKQMPWLEDQ
;
A
#
# COMPACT_ATOMS: atom_id res chain seq x y z
N MET A 1 27.74 -5.94 11.16
CA MET A 1 26.70 -5.47 12.11
C MET A 1 25.35 -5.73 11.49
N SER A 2 24.50 -6.56 12.10
CA SER A 2 23.13 -6.77 11.63
C SER A 2 22.26 -5.59 12.07
N LEU A 3 21.66 -4.88 11.11
CA LEU A 3 20.70 -3.82 11.39
C LEU A 3 19.47 -4.42 12.10
N ASN A 4 18.99 -3.77 13.16
CA ASN A 4 17.73 -4.18 13.76
C ASN A 4 16.54 -3.69 12.90
N ARG A 5 15.40 -4.37 12.99
CA ARG A 5 14.22 -4.09 12.14
C ARG A 5 13.69 -2.65 12.29
N ARG A 6 13.92 -2.02 13.45
CA ARG A 6 13.63 -0.60 13.68
C ARG A 6 14.49 0.33 12.81
N GLN A 7 15.79 0.03 12.66
CA GLN A 7 16.69 0.74 11.75
C GLN A 7 16.29 0.51 10.29
N PHE A 8 15.80 -0.68 9.93
CA PHE A 8 15.30 -0.97 8.59
C PHE A 8 14.05 -0.13 8.24
N LEU A 9 13.06 -0.07 9.14
CA LEU A 9 11.83 0.71 8.93
C LEU A 9 12.08 2.22 8.85
N LEU A 10 13.00 2.75 9.68
CA LEU A 10 13.41 4.16 9.62
C LEU A 10 14.10 4.49 8.28
N LEU A 11 14.94 3.59 7.76
CA LEU A 11 15.65 3.80 6.50
C LEU A 11 14.72 3.68 5.28
N THR A 12 13.68 2.84 5.32
CA THR A 12 12.70 2.74 4.22
C THR A 12 11.65 3.85 4.25
N GLY A 13 11.35 4.44 5.41
CA GLY A 13 10.41 5.56 5.54
C GLY A 13 10.89 6.86 4.91
N LEU A 14 12.20 7.10 4.86
CA LEU A 14 12.78 8.29 4.21
C LEU A 14 12.67 8.26 2.67
N SER A 15 12.44 7.09 2.07
CA SER A 15 12.22 6.96 0.61
C SER A 15 10.80 7.34 0.18
N ALA A 16 9.85 7.39 1.12
CA ALA A 16 8.43 7.63 0.86
C ALA A 16 7.93 9.01 1.34
N ALA A 17 8.76 9.78 2.06
CA ALA A 17 8.43 11.15 2.45
C ALA A 17 8.81 12.12 1.31
N GLY A 18 7.84 12.46 0.48
CA GLY A 18 7.94 13.61 -0.42
C GLY A 18 8.35 14.87 0.36
N PHE A 19 9.32 15.59 -0.20
CA PHE A 19 9.78 16.89 0.29
C PHE A 19 8.60 17.85 0.51
N ILE A 20 8.24 18.12 1.77
CA ILE A 20 7.57 19.37 2.15
C ILE A 20 8.30 19.94 3.36
N GLY A 21 8.99 21.05 3.11
CA GLY A 21 9.75 21.79 4.12
C GLY A 21 10.23 23.14 3.58
N LEU A 22 9.29 24.03 3.25
CA LEU A 22 9.56 25.46 3.16
C LEU A 22 9.94 25.96 4.57
N GLY A 23 11.16 26.46 4.77
CA GLY A 23 11.40 27.39 5.89
C GLY A 23 12.75 27.37 6.62
N THR A 24 13.66 26.42 6.39
CA THR A 24 14.92 26.38 7.17
C THR A 24 16.22 26.46 6.36
N ILE A 25 16.16 26.78 5.05
CA ILE A 25 17.33 26.74 4.15
C ILE A 25 18.18 28.04 4.18
N GLN A 26 17.87 29.03 5.03
CA GLN A 26 18.62 30.30 5.02
C GLN A 26 20.07 30.22 5.55
N LYS A 27 20.56 29.06 5.98
CA LYS A 27 21.95 28.86 6.45
C LYS A 27 22.87 28.10 5.51
N ILE A 28 22.44 27.76 4.30
CA ILE A 28 23.27 27.09 3.29
C ILE A 28 23.25 27.94 2.00
N LEU A 29 23.59 29.22 2.14
CA LEU A 29 23.82 30.14 1.01
C LEU A 29 25.31 30.44 0.95
N SER A 30 26.07 29.48 0.41
CA SER A 30 27.46 29.66 -0.02
C SER A 30 27.70 28.66 -1.16
N ILE A 31 27.16 28.96 -2.35
CA ILE A 31 27.42 28.18 -3.56
C ILE A 31 28.63 28.84 -4.25
N PRO A 32 29.77 28.16 -4.41
CA PRO A 32 30.78 28.59 -5.38
C PRO A 32 30.26 28.30 -6.79
N GLU A 33 30.51 29.21 -7.73
CA GLU A 33 30.21 29.03 -9.15
C GLU A 33 30.72 27.68 -9.66
N ILE A 34 29.79 26.78 -10.01
CA ILE A 34 30.10 25.53 -10.70
C ILE A 34 29.90 25.76 -12.20
N SER A 35 31.05 25.77 -12.88
CA SER A 35 31.26 25.66 -14.31
C SER A 35 30.20 24.81 -15.04
N ASP A 36 29.83 25.25 -16.24
CA ASP A 36 29.02 24.54 -17.23
C ASP A 36 29.49 23.08 -17.44
N GLN A 37 29.01 22.16 -16.62
CA GLN A 37 28.98 20.75 -16.94
C GLN A 37 27.62 20.43 -17.52
N LYS A 38 27.62 20.33 -18.85
CA LYS A 38 26.56 19.75 -19.68
C LYS A 38 26.05 18.47 -19.00
N ILE A 39 24.86 18.55 -18.40
CA ILE A 39 24.17 17.39 -17.81
C ILE A 39 23.91 16.43 -18.96
N SER A 40 24.74 15.39 -19.07
CA SER A 40 24.35 14.18 -19.76
C SER A 40 23.18 13.63 -18.95
N LEU A 41 21.99 13.65 -19.54
CA LEU A 41 20.83 12.91 -19.08
C LEU A 41 21.19 11.43 -19.15
N GLY A 42 21.96 10.95 -18.17
CA GLY A 42 22.10 9.53 -17.91
C GLY A 42 20.71 9.02 -17.61
N ASP A 43 20.28 8.01 -18.38
CA ASP A 43 19.03 7.31 -18.19
C ASP A 43 18.77 7.12 -16.69
N PRO A 44 17.56 7.42 -16.17
CA PRO A 44 17.16 6.80 -14.93
C PRO A 44 17.09 5.32 -15.30
N ALA A 45 18.17 4.59 -15.02
CA ALA A 45 18.19 3.14 -15.13
C ALA A 45 17.15 2.65 -14.12
N ILE A 46 15.90 2.58 -14.57
CA ILE A 46 14.92 1.63 -14.08
C ILE A 46 15.69 0.33 -14.17
N ALA A 47 16.16 -0.16 -13.02
CA ALA A 47 16.95 -1.37 -12.95
C ALA A 47 16.25 -2.40 -13.83
N SER A 48 16.94 -2.88 -14.86
CA SER A 48 16.36 -3.80 -15.83
C SER A 48 15.77 -4.96 -15.03
N ILE A 49 14.44 -5.09 -15.03
CA ILE A 49 13.79 -6.24 -14.40
C ILE A 49 14.37 -7.45 -15.14
N PRO A 50 15.08 -8.36 -14.44
CA PRO A 50 15.65 -9.54 -15.08
C PRO A 50 14.58 -10.23 -15.92
N ASN A 51 14.94 -10.69 -17.12
CA ASN A 51 14.05 -11.32 -18.09
C ASN A 51 13.46 -12.68 -17.63
N ASP A 52 13.64 -13.00 -16.34
CA ASP A 52 13.14 -14.21 -15.71
C ASP A 52 11.71 -13.98 -15.22
N LYS A 53 10.88 -15.02 -15.31
CA LYS A 53 9.53 -14.97 -14.75
C LYS A 53 9.62 -14.67 -13.25
N PRO A 54 8.84 -13.69 -12.74
CA PRO A 54 8.89 -13.35 -11.32
C PRO A 54 8.44 -14.54 -10.47
N LEU A 55 9.14 -14.79 -9.35
CA LEU A 55 8.80 -15.85 -8.40
C LEU A 55 7.41 -15.65 -7.78
N PHE A 56 7.01 -14.40 -7.60
CA PHE A 56 5.71 -14.03 -7.05
C PHE A 56 5.27 -12.67 -7.61
N ARG A 57 3.97 -12.53 -7.85
CA ARG A 57 3.35 -11.30 -8.34
C ARG A 57 2.14 -10.97 -7.50
N PHE A 58 2.09 -9.73 -7.04
CA PHE A 58 0.96 -9.15 -6.34
C PHE A 58 0.74 -7.71 -6.82
N VAL A 59 -0.39 -7.13 -6.45
CA VAL A 59 -0.72 -5.72 -6.69
C VAL A 59 -0.94 -5.03 -5.35
N ALA A 60 -0.56 -3.76 -5.26
CA ALA A 60 -0.85 -2.90 -4.13
C ALA A 60 -1.62 -1.67 -4.61
N ILE A 61 -2.75 -1.38 -3.97
CA ILE A 61 -3.60 -0.20 -4.24
C ILE A 61 -4.08 0.37 -2.90
N GLY A 62 -4.21 1.67 -2.80
CA GLY A 62 -4.75 2.37 -1.63
C GLY A 62 -5.77 3.42 -2.07
N ASP A 63 -6.44 4.03 -1.09
CA ASP A 63 -7.38 5.14 -1.33
C ASP A 63 -8.44 4.76 -2.37
N THR A 64 -8.99 3.56 -2.18
CA THR A 64 -10.00 2.99 -3.08
C THR A 64 -11.39 3.23 -2.49
N GLY A 65 -12.44 2.77 -3.15
CA GLY A 65 -13.75 2.77 -2.52
C GLY A 65 -14.56 4.05 -2.68
N THR A 66 -14.27 4.86 -3.70
CA THR A 66 -15.14 5.96 -4.12
C THR A 66 -16.35 5.45 -4.92
N GLY A 67 -16.14 4.38 -5.71
CA GLY A 67 -17.10 3.86 -6.70
C GLY A 67 -17.15 4.68 -7.98
N ASP A 68 -16.22 5.61 -8.19
CA ASP A 68 -16.18 6.51 -9.34
C ASP A 68 -15.45 5.92 -10.55
N THR A 69 -15.49 6.65 -11.68
CA THR A 69 -14.83 6.26 -12.93
C THR A 69 -13.33 6.01 -12.76
N GLY A 70 -12.63 6.81 -11.94
CA GLY A 70 -11.19 6.64 -11.72
C GLY A 70 -10.87 5.30 -11.05
N GLN A 71 -11.67 4.90 -10.06
CA GLN A 71 -11.54 3.58 -9.45
C GLN A 71 -11.78 2.45 -10.46
N TYR A 72 -12.82 2.56 -11.30
CA TYR A 72 -13.10 1.57 -12.34
C TYR A 72 -11.97 1.50 -13.39
N ASP A 73 -11.36 2.62 -13.75
CA ASP A 73 -10.25 2.65 -14.70
C ASP A 73 -9.02 1.92 -14.17
N VAL A 74 -8.69 2.09 -12.89
CA VAL A 74 -7.65 1.32 -12.20
C VAL A 74 -8.00 -0.16 -12.18
N ALA A 75 -9.23 -0.52 -11.79
CA ALA A 75 -9.68 -1.91 -11.76
C ALA A 75 -9.61 -2.57 -13.16
N ASN A 76 -10.01 -1.86 -14.21
CA ASN A 76 -9.92 -2.33 -15.60
C ASN A 76 -8.46 -2.50 -16.05
N ALA A 77 -7.56 -1.60 -15.65
CA ALA A 77 -6.13 -1.75 -15.91
C ALA A 77 -5.56 -2.99 -15.22
N MET A 78 -5.94 -3.25 -13.96
CA MET A 78 -5.55 -4.47 -13.25
C MET A 78 -6.06 -5.73 -13.94
N VAL A 79 -7.31 -5.74 -14.42
CA VAL A 79 -7.90 -6.88 -15.16
C VAL A 79 -7.15 -7.14 -16.47
N ARG A 80 -6.89 -6.09 -17.26
CA ARG A 80 -6.10 -6.23 -18.49
C ARG A 80 -4.69 -6.77 -18.21
N TYR A 81 -4.04 -6.23 -17.18
CA TYR A 81 -2.71 -6.70 -16.79
C TYR A 81 -2.70 -8.18 -16.38
N HIS A 82 -3.72 -8.61 -15.62
CA HIS A 82 -3.85 -9.99 -15.16
C HIS A 82 -3.93 -11.00 -16.32
N GLN A 83 -4.48 -10.62 -17.48
CA GLN A 83 -4.65 -11.54 -18.62
C GLN A 83 -3.32 -12.16 -19.06
N ASP A 84 -2.27 -11.35 -19.15
CA ASP A 84 -0.94 -11.79 -19.56
C ASP A 84 -0.01 -12.04 -18.36
N HIS A 85 -0.33 -11.46 -17.20
CA HIS A 85 0.51 -11.46 -16.00
C HIS A 85 -0.31 -11.84 -14.76
N PRO A 86 -0.73 -13.11 -14.62
CA PRO A 86 -1.59 -13.52 -13.53
C PRO A 86 -0.96 -13.24 -12.15
N PHE A 87 -1.78 -12.74 -11.23
CA PHE A 87 -1.42 -12.50 -9.84
C PHE A 87 -2.54 -12.99 -8.92
N GLN A 88 -2.18 -13.48 -7.73
CA GLN A 88 -3.15 -14.09 -6.82
C GLN A 88 -3.54 -13.15 -5.66
N VAL A 89 -2.80 -12.06 -5.49
CA VAL A 89 -2.87 -11.19 -4.31
C VAL A 89 -3.00 -9.73 -4.74
N VAL A 90 -3.97 -9.06 -4.13
CA VAL A 90 -4.07 -7.60 -4.08
C VAL A 90 -4.01 -7.20 -2.61
N THR A 91 -3.18 -6.21 -2.29
CA THR A 91 -3.14 -5.57 -0.97
C THR A 91 -3.88 -4.23 -1.06
N LEU A 92 -4.86 -4.03 -0.18
CA LEU A 92 -5.55 -2.75 -0.02
C LEU A 92 -4.86 -1.98 1.11
N LEU A 93 -4.31 -0.82 0.79
CA LEU A 93 -3.45 -0.03 1.67
C LEU A 93 -4.21 0.96 2.56
N GLY A 94 -5.51 0.71 2.77
CA GLY A 94 -6.39 1.54 3.58
C GLY A 94 -7.26 2.47 2.73
N ASP A 95 -8.20 3.11 3.42
CA ASP A 95 -9.29 3.87 2.83
C ASP A 95 -10.00 3.01 1.78
N ASN A 96 -10.64 1.94 2.26
CA ASN A 96 -11.27 0.93 1.41
C ASN A 96 -12.70 1.31 1.03
N ILE A 97 -13.36 2.12 1.88
CA ILE A 97 -14.74 2.57 1.69
C ILE A 97 -14.84 4.04 2.09
N TYR A 98 -14.92 4.92 1.09
CA TYR A 98 -15.32 6.30 1.33
C TYR A 98 -16.83 6.39 1.59
N THR A 99 -17.34 7.38 2.31
CA THR A 99 -16.57 8.49 2.92
C THR A 99 -16.22 8.20 4.37
N ASN A 100 -16.94 7.32 5.06
CA ASN A 100 -16.72 7.07 6.49
C ASN A 100 -16.61 5.58 6.84
N GLY A 101 -16.32 4.71 5.87
CA GLY A 101 -16.15 3.29 6.12
C GLY A 101 -17.47 2.49 6.20
N GLU A 102 -18.57 3.03 5.71
CA GLU A 102 -19.91 2.43 5.81
C GLU A 102 -20.00 1.13 4.99
N ILE A 103 -19.98 -0.03 5.67
CA ILE A 103 -19.91 -1.34 4.98
C ILE A 103 -21.10 -1.60 4.05
N GLU A 104 -22.23 -0.91 4.23
CA GLU A 104 -23.37 -0.92 3.31
C GLU A 104 -22.97 -0.55 1.87
N ARG A 105 -21.88 0.22 1.71
CA ARG A 105 -21.35 0.62 0.40
C ARG A 105 -20.46 -0.44 -0.25
N VAL A 106 -20.06 -1.50 0.46
CA VAL A 106 -19.03 -2.46 -0.02
C VAL A 106 -19.37 -3.06 -1.38
N ASN A 107 -20.65 -3.29 -1.67
CA ASN A 107 -21.07 -3.77 -2.99
C ASN A 107 -20.73 -2.77 -4.10
N ALA A 108 -21.04 -1.49 -3.89
CA ALA A 108 -20.88 -0.44 -4.89
C ALA A 108 -19.42 -0.05 -5.10
N VAL A 109 -18.60 -0.12 -4.04
CA VAL A 109 -17.25 0.46 -4.05
C VAL A 109 -16.12 -0.57 -3.99
N PHE A 110 -16.44 -1.85 -3.78
CA PHE A 110 -15.45 -2.93 -3.82
C PHE A 110 -15.91 -4.09 -4.69
N GLU A 111 -17.06 -4.71 -4.39
CA GLU A 111 -17.47 -5.94 -5.09
C GLU A 111 -17.71 -5.72 -6.58
N LYS A 112 -18.37 -4.60 -6.96
CA LYS A 112 -18.63 -4.27 -8.36
C LYS A 112 -17.36 -3.84 -9.11
N PRO A 113 -16.55 -2.87 -8.64
CA PRO A 113 -15.32 -2.47 -9.32
C PRO A 113 -14.36 -3.65 -9.56
N TYR A 114 -14.19 -4.53 -8.58
CA TYR A 114 -13.21 -5.61 -8.63
C TYR A 114 -13.82 -6.99 -8.96
N GLN A 115 -15.07 -7.05 -9.40
CA GLN A 115 -15.82 -8.29 -9.61
C GLN A 115 -15.07 -9.31 -10.48
N SER A 116 -14.44 -8.85 -11.55
CA SER A 116 -13.71 -9.71 -12.49
C SER A 116 -12.51 -10.40 -11.84
N LEU A 117 -11.79 -9.71 -10.95
CA LEU A 117 -10.65 -10.28 -10.22
C LEU A 117 -11.13 -11.25 -9.12
N ILE A 118 -12.22 -10.89 -8.41
CA ILE A 118 -12.83 -11.75 -7.39
C ILE A 118 -13.30 -13.08 -7.99
N LYS A 119 -13.95 -13.04 -9.17
CA LYS A 119 -14.37 -14.24 -9.91
C LYS A 119 -13.19 -15.12 -10.31
N GLN A 120 -12.05 -14.52 -10.62
CA GLN A 120 -10.78 -15.19 -10.90
C GLN A 120 -10.03 -15.66 -9.64
N LYS A 121 -10.66 -15.59 -8.46
CA LYS A 121 -10.12 -16.04 -7.16
C LYS A 121 -8.89 -15.25 -6.69
N VAL A 122 -8.67 -14.05 -7.22
CA VAL A 122 -7.71 -13.10 -6.66
C VAL A 122 -8.16 -12.70 -5.25
N LYS A 123 -7.27 -12.83 -4.27
CA LYS A 123 -7.55 -12.46 -2.88
C LYS A 123 -7.14 -11.02 -2.60
N PHE A 124 -7.98 -10.32 -1.85
CA PHE A 124 -7.73 -8.95 -1.39
C PHE A 124 -7.42 -9.00 0.10
N TYR A 125 -6.27 -8.48 0.52
CA TYR A 125 -5.88 -8.35 1.93
C TYR A 125 -5.81 -6.87 2.28
N ALA A 126 -6.65 -6.43 3.21
CA ALA A 126 -6.81 -5.02 3.53
C ALA A 126 -6.15 -4.61 4.86
N CYS A 127 -5.62 -3.40 4.94
CA CYS A 127 -5.58 -2.64 6.20
C CYS A 127 -6.72 -1.60 6.24
N LEU A 128 -6.97 -1.02 7.41
CA LEU A 128 -7.90 0.10 7.56
C LEU A 128 -7.16 1.43 7.39
N GLY A 129 -7.77 2.36 6.64
CA GLY A 129 -7.38 3.76 6.62
C GLY A 129 -8.20 4.62 7.57
N ASN A 130 -7.90 5.92 7.59
CA ASN A 130 -8.54 6.87 8.50
C ASN A 130 -9.99 7.19 8.13
N HIS A 131 -10.41 6.93 6.89
CA HIS A 131 -11.82 7.00 6.52
C HIS A 131 -12.60 5.78 7.00
N ASP A 132 -11.97 4.59 6.98
CA ASP A 132 -12.62 3.34 7.34
C ASP A 132 -13.03 3.25 8.81
N ILE A 133 -12.27 3.88 9.70
CA ILE A 133 -12.51 3.84 11.15
C ILE A 133 -13.61 4.80 11.62
N ARG A 134 -14.14 5.66 10.74
CA ARG A 134 -15.14 6.68 11.13
C ARG A 134 -16.50 6.08 11.46
N THR A 135 -16.81 4.90 10.93
CA THR A 135 -18.02 4.14 11.23
C THR A 135 -17.67 2.87 11.99
N GLU A 136 -18.26 2.68 13.17
CA GLU A 136 -18.08 1.49 14.02
C GLU A 136 -16.61 1.08 14.22
N ASN A 137 -15.70 2.05 14.23
CA ASN A 137 -14.25 1.83 14.28
C ASN A 137 -13.72 0.87 13.19
N GLY A 138 -14.39 0.74 12.04
CA GLY A 138 -14.01 -0.20 10.98
C GLY A 138 -14.23 -1.68 11.33
N ASN A 139 -14.88 -2.00 12.45
CA ASN A 139 -15.04 -3.37 12.93
C ASN A 139 -15.73 -4.28 11.90
N ARG A 140 -16.72 -3.76 11.17
CA ARG A 140 -17.43 -4.53 10.14
C ARG A 140 -16.56 -4.83 8.91
N GLN A 141 -15.60 -3.96 8.59
CA GLN A 141 -14.61 -4.21 7.54
C GLN A 141 -13.62 -5.31 7.95
N VAL A 142 -13.14 -5.29 9.21
CA VAL A 142 -12.25 -6.33 9.74
C VAL A 142 -12.87 -7.72 9.63
N THR A 143 -14.18 -7.83 9.81
CA THR A 143 -14.90 -9.12 9.69
C THR A 143 -15.45 -9.39 8.29
N TYR A 144 -15.23 -8.49 7.31
CA TYR A 144 -15.79 -8.66 5.98
C TYR A 144 -14.99 -9.72 5.18
N PRO A 145 -15.62 -10.82 4.73
CA PRO A 145 -14.88 -12.00 4.26
C PRO A 145 -13.93 -11.74 3.08
N LEU A 146 -14.30 -10.86 2.15
CA LEU A 146 -13.50 -10.63 0.95
C LEU A 146 -12.30 -9.70 1.18
N PHE A 147 -12.20 -9.03 2.33
CA PHE A 147 -11.02 -8.26 2.72
C PHE A 147 -9.91 -9.13 3.34
N ASN A 148 -10.19 -10.41 3.61
CA ASN A 148 -9.24 -11.40 4.13
C ASN A 148 -8.41 -10.88 5.34
N MET A 149 -9.03 -10.04 6.16
CA MET A 149 -8.44 -9.54 7.40
C MET A 149 -8.61 -10.59 8.49
N THR A 150 -7.57 -10.83 9.27
CA THR A 150 -7.63 -11.69 10.47
C THR A 150 -7.55 -10.89 11.78
N GLY A 151 -7.43 -9.57 11.67
CA GLY A 151 -7.36 -8.61 12.75
C GLY A 151 -7.15 -7.21 12.21
N ARG A 152 -7.04 -6.21 13.10
CA ARG A 152 -6.70 -4.83 12.71
C ARG A 152 -5.29 -4.70 12.16
N TYR A 153 -4.38 -5.47 12.74
CA TYR A 153 -3.04 -5.73 12.26
C TYR A 153 -2.83 -7.24 12.25
N TYR A 154 -2.12 -7.74 11.24
CA TYR A 154 -1.92 -9.17 11.04
C TYR A 154 -0.80 -9.45 10.04
N THR A 155 -0.47 -10.72 9.88
CA THR A 155 0.47 -11.18 8.86
C THR A 155 -0.14 -12.30 8.03
N PHE A 156 0.27 -12.41 6.77
CA PHE A 156 -0.05 -13.54 5.89
C PHE A 156 1.16 -13.86 5.02
N LYS A 157 1.20 -15.10 4.49
CA LYS A 157 2.33 -15.61 3.72
C LYS A 157 1.89 -16.12 2.35
N TYR A 158 2.73 -15.83 1.36
CA TYR A 158 2.78 -16.47 0.06
C TYR A 158 4.25 -16.77 -0.22
N ASP A 159 4.71 -17.95 0.20
CA ASP A 159 6.14 -18.30 0.19
C ASP A 159 6.80 -17.97 -1.16
N PRO A 160 7.95 -17.26 -1.18
CA PRO A 160 8.82 -16.92 -0.04
C PRO A 160 8.49 -15.57 0.64
N VAL A 161 7.35 -14.94 0.33
CA VAL A 161 7.01 -13.58 0.78
C VAL A 161 6.08 -13.60 1.99
N GLN A 162 6.43 -12.83 3.02
CA GLN A 162 5.57 -12.55 4.17
C GLN A 162 5.15 -11.08 4.14
N PHE A 163 3.87 -10.84 4.39
CA PHE A 163 3.28 -9.50 4.48
C PHE A 163 2.98 -9.16 5.92
N PHE A 164 3.30 -7.93 6.32
CA PHE A 164 2.95 -7.35 7.62
C PHE A 164 1.95 -6.23 7.37
N VAL A 165 0.72 -6.43 7.82
CA VAL A 165 -0.39 -5.50 7.65
C VAL A 165 -0.58 -4.79 8.98
N LEU A 166 -0.39 -3.47 8.98
CA LEU A 166 -0.40 -2.65 10.19
C LEU A 166 -1.61 -1.72 10.20
N ASP A 167 -2.09 -1.43 11.40
CA ASP A 167 -3.04 -0.35 11.65
C ASP A 167 -2.27 0.92 12.03
N ALA A 168 -2.21 1.87 11.11
CA ALA A 168 -1.51 3.14 11.30
C ALA A 168 -2.42 4.26 11.80
N ASN A 169 -3.68 3.96 12.14
CA ASN A 169 -4.63 4.98 12.56
C ASN A 169 -4.26 5.59 13.92
N ASN A 170 -4.74 6.81 14.16
CA ASN A 170 -4.51 7.52 15.42
C ASN A 170 -5.09 6.80 16.65
N ASN A 171 -6.08 5.93 16.46
CA ASN A 171 -6.73 5.16 17.50
C ASN A 171 -6.28 3.69 17.54
N ALA A 172 -5.21 3.34 16.82
CA ALA A 172 -4.63 2.01 16.88
C ALA A 172 -4.06 1.72 18.28
N ASP A 173 -4.14 0.45 18.70
CA ASP A 173 -3.57 -0.03 19.96
C ASP A 173 -2.06 -0.24 19.80
N TRP A 174 -1.30 0.86 19.77
CA TRP A 174 0.15 0.87 19.55
C TRP A 174 0.91 0.09 20.63
N GLU A 175 0.40 0.06 21.87
CA GLU A 175 1.00 -0.68 22.99
C GLU A 175 0.98 -2.19 22.76
N LYS A 176 -0.03 -2.71 22.04
CA LYS A 176 -0.08 -4.14 21.66
C LYS A 176 0.52 -4.42 20.29
N GLN A 177 0.30 -3.53 19.32
CA GLN A 177 0.75 -3.73 17.95
C GLN A 177 2.29 -3.74 17.84
N MET A 178 2.99 -2.84 18.54
CA MET A 178 4.44 -2.75 18.43
C MET A 178 5.16 -4.00 18.95
N PRO A 179 4.85 -4.52 20.17
CA PRO A 179 5.40 -5.80 20.62
C PRO A 179 5.03 -6.96 19.68
N TRP A 180 3.78 -7.02 19.21
CA TRP A 180 3.36 -8.05 18.25
C TRP A 180 4.21 -8.06 16.98
N LEU A 181 4.52 -6.89 16.41
CA LEU A 181 5.34 -6.75 15.20
C LEU A 181 6.79 -7.18 15.43
N GLU A 182 7.32 -6.94 16.62
CA GLU A 182 8.68 -7.34 17.00
C GLU A 182 8.81 -8.87 17.13
N ASP A 183 7.74 -9.54 17.55
CA ASP A 183 7.68 -10.98 17.75
C ASP A 183 7.47 -11.81 16.46
N GLN A 184 7.11 -11.19 15.32
CA GLN A 184 6.85 -11.92 14.07
C GLN A 184 8.11 -12.45 13.37
#